data_AF-A0A5Q4GS99-F1
#
_entry.id   AF-A0A5Q4GS99-F1
#
_cell.length_a   1.000
_cell.length_b   1.000
_cell.length_c   1.000
_cell.angle_alpha   90.00
_cell.angle_beta   90.00
_cell.angle_gamma   90.00
#
_symmetry.space_group_name_H-M   'P 1'
#
loop_
_entity.id
_entity.type
_entity.pdbx_description
1 polymer ?
#
loop_
_entity_poly.entity_id
_entity_poly.type
_entity_poly.pdbx_seq_one_letter_code
_entity_poly.pdbx_strand_id
1 'polypeptide(L)'
;MPVTITLHDSVARQLENQAKQQNVSLEQWAVEVLLRQSQSAVSGSRQESGPWTDERNARRCDLIDRQIEGTLTAVELQELDELQAQLRRHLDQNAPFDLAGAQRIHQQLLQKKRDAQLLSEASDGPV
;
A
#
# COMPACT_ATOMS: atom_id res chain seq x y z
N MET A 1 24.31 -9.40 -19.59
CA MET A 1 23.13 -10.26 -19.83
C MET A 1 22.07 -9.37 -20.47
N PRO A 2 21.55 -9.66 -21.67
CA PRO A 2 20.49 -8.85 -22.27
C PRO A 2 19.17 -9.04 -21.51
N VAL A 3 18.42 -7.96 -21.31
CA VAL A 3 17.10 -7.97 -20.66
C VAL A 3 16.05 -7.79 -21.74
N THR A 4 15.13 -8.74 -21.86
CA THR A 4 14.01 -8.67 -22.80
C THR A 4 12.75 -8.25 -22.05
N ILE A 5 12.15 -7.13 -22.46
CA ILE A 5 10.88 -6.64 -21.93
C ILE A 5 9.80 -6.72 -23.01
N THR A 6 8.62 -7.19 -22.64
CA THR A 6 7.46 -7.22 -23.53
C THR A 6 6.65 -5.93 -23.35
N LEU A 7 6.59 -5.10 -24.38
CA LEU A 7 5.85 -3.83 -24.38
C LEU A 7 4.60 -3.95 -25.26
N HIS A 8 3.57 -3.20 -24.91
CA HIS A 8 2.40 -3.06 -25.77
C HIS A 8 2.78 -2.27 -27.04
N ASP A 9 2.26 -2.67 -28.21
CA ASP A 9 2.52 -2.05 -29.52
C ASP A 9 2.38 -0.52 -29.56
N SER A 10 1.41 0.05 -28.82
CA SER A 10 1.24 1.51 -28.70
C SER A 10 2.41 2.20 -28.01
N VAL A 11 2.94 1.58 -26.96
CA VAL A 11 4.09 2.08 -26.19
C VAL A 11 5.37 1.93 -26.99
N ALA A 12 5.54 0.83 -27.73
CA ALA A 12 6.67 0.62 -28.62
C ALA A 12 6.75 1.73 -29.68
N ARG A 13 5.64 2.03 -30.36
CA ARG A 13 5.57 3.12 -31.35
C ARG A 13 5.85 4.49 -30.73
N GLN A 14 5.37 4.72 -29.52
CA GLN A 14 5.61 5.98 -28.81
C GLN A 14 7.09 6.17 -28.47
N LEU A 15 7.77 5.11 -27.99
CA LEU A 15 9.20 5.14 -27.68
C LEU A 15 10.05 5.38 -28.93
N GLU A 16 9.72 4.74 -30.05
CA GLU A 16 10.40 4.97 -31.33
C GLU A 16 10.27 6.40 -31.82
N ASN A 17 9.07 6.97 -31.73
CA ASN A 17 8.84 8.36 -32.14
C ASN A 17 9.58 9.34 -31.25
N GLN A 18 9.65 9.09 -29.93
CA GLN A 18 10.40 9.93 -29.01
C GLN A 18 11.92 9.81 -29.19
N ALA A 19 12.44 8.60 -29.44
CA ALA A 19 13.86 8.40 -29.73
C ALA A 19 14.29 9.18 -30.99
N LYS A 20 13.46 9.17 -32.05
CA LYS A 20 13.69 9.99 -33.26
C LYS A 20 13.70 11.49 -32.97
N GLN A 21 12.80 11.97 -32.11
CA GLN A 21 12.74 13.38 -31.73
C GLN A 21 13.96 13.83 -30.92
N GLN A 22 14.50 12.94 -30.09
CA GLN A 22 15.67 13.20 -29.25
C GLN A 22 16.99 12.84 -29.95
N ASN A 23 16.94 12.37 -31.20
CA ASN A 23 18.08 11.97 -32.02
C ASN A 23 19.01 10.94 -31.32
N VAL A 24 18.41 10.04 -30.55
CA VAL A 24 19.10 8.96 -29.82
C VAL A 24 18.59 7.59 -30.29
N SER A 25 19.33 6.53 -29.99
CA SER A 25 18.86 5.18 -30.32
C SER A 25 17.67 4.78 -29.43
N LEU A 26 16.81 3.89 -29.94
CA LEU A 26 15.67 3.37 -29.19
C LEU A 26 16.09 2.72 -27.87
N GLU A 27 17.20 1.98 -27.89
CA GLU A 27 17.72 1.30 -26.69
C GLU A 27 18.20 2.31 -25.63
N GLN A 28 18.93 3.35 -26.05
CA GLN A 28 19.40 4.41 -25.15
C GLN A 28 18.23 5.17 -24.54
N TRP A 29 17.24 5.52 -25.37
CA TRP A 29 16.02 6.17 -24.92
C TRP A 29 15.21 5.30 -23.95
N ALA A 30 15.07 4.01 -24.24
CA ALA A 30 14.36 3.08 -23.37
C ALA A 30 15.04 2.96 -21.99
N VAL A 31 16.38 2.88 -21.96
CA VAL A 31 17.16 2.88 -20.73
C VAL A 31 16.98 4.20 -19.96
N GLU A 32 17.06 5.34 -20.63
CA GLU A 32 16.88 6.65 -20.00
C GLU A 32 15.48 6.81 -19.40
N VAL A 33 14.43 6.40 -20.13
CA VAL A 33 13.04 6.43 -19.65
C VAL A 33 12.86 5.54 -18.43
N LEU A 34 13.44 4.33 -18.43
CA LEU A 34 13.37 3.41 -17.30
C LEU A 34 14.15 3.96 -16.08
N LEU A 35 15.34 4.50 -16.30
CA LEU A 35 16.13 5.15 -15.24
C LEU A 35 15.40 6.35 -14.65
N ARG A 36 14.81 7.20 -15.49
CA ARG A 36 14.06 8.38 -15.06
C ARG A 36 12.80 8.01 -14.27
N GLN A 37 12.11 6.93 -14.63
CA GLN A 37 10.98 6.43 -13.87
C GLN A 37 11.41 5.84 -12.52
N SER A 38 12.52 5.09 -12.48
CA SER A 38 13.06 4.60 -11.20
C SER A 38 13.51 5.75 -10.29
N GLN A 39 14.07 6.82 -10.86
CA GLN A 39 14.48 8.00 -10.11
C GLN A 39 13.28 8.86 -9.70
N SER A 40 12.22 8.96 -10.51
CA SER A 40 10.99 9.66 -10.13
C SER A 40 10.24 8.95 -9.00
N ALA A 41 10.31 7.62 -8.92
CA ALA A 41 9.82 6.87 -7.75
C ALA A 41 10.62 7.19 -6.47
N VAL A 42 11.87 7.68 -6.62
CA VAL A 42 12.78 8.04 -5.51
C VAL A 42 12.80 9.55 -5.24
N SER A 43 12.39 10.40 -6.19
CA SER A 43 12.49 11.87 -6.13
C SER A 43 11.16 12.60 -5.98
N GLY A 44 10.07 11.90 -5.69
CA GLY A 44 8.90 12.51 -5.05
C GLY A 44 9.26 12.90 -3.62
N SER A 45 9.63 14.15 -3.40
CA SER A 45 10.05 14.68 -2.10
C SER A 45 8.95 14.58 -1.04
N ARG A 46 9.02 13.57 -0.16
CA ARG A 46 8.60 13.70 1.23
C ARG A 46 9.45 12.78 2.11
N GLN A 47 10.20 13.40 3.01
CA GLN A 47 10.99 12.85 4.13
C GLN A 47 11.34 11.37 4.05
N GLU A 48 12.63 11.08 3.86
CA GLU A 48 13.31 9.81 4.08
C GLU A 48 12.38 8.71 4.61
N SER A 49 11.89 7.82 3.74
CA SER A 49 11.33 6.53 4.16
C SER A 49 12.46 5.63 4.66
N GLY A 50 13.13 6.07 5.73
CA GLY A 50 13.96 5.22 6.56
C GLY A 50 13.12 4.14 7.25
N PRO A 51 13.77 3.15 7.88
CA PRO A 51 13.08 2.12 8.64
C PRO A 51 12.14 2.75 9.68
N TRP A 52 11.04 2.05 9.98
CA TRP A 52 10.15 2.47 11.06
C TRP A 52 10.93 2.47 12.39
N THR A 53 10.93 3.60 13.10
CA THR A 53 11.63 3.76 14.38
C THR A 53 10.66 4.17 15.49
N ASP A 54 11.10 4.01 16.74
CA ASP A 54 10.30 4.38 17.91
C ASP A 54 10.00 5.88 17.96
N GLU A 55 10.92 6.73 17.47
CA GLU A 55 10.70 8.19 17.38
C GLU A 55 9.56 8.53 16.41
N ARG A 56 9.46 7.82 15.29
CA ARG A 56 8.33 7.99 14.34
C ARG A 56 7.02 7.53 14.95
N ASN A 57 7.04 6.47 15.75
CA ASN A 57 5.86 6.01 16.45
C ASN A 57 5.42 7.00 17.54
N ALA A 58 6.36 7.56 18.31
CA ALA A 58 6.09 8.61 19.29
C ALA A 58 5.46 9.84 18.62
N ARG A 59 6.05 10.31 17.51
CA ARG A 59 5.51 11.42 16.72
C ARG A 59 4.09 11.13 16.23
N ARG A 60 3.82 9.92 15.74
CA ARG A 60 2.48 9.50 15.32
C ARG A 60 1.49 9.55 16.48
N CYS A 61 1.87 9.08 17.68
CA CYS A 61 1.02 9.14 18.86
C CYS A 61 0.68 10.59 19.24
N ASP A 62 1.68 11.48 19.29
CA ASP A 62 1.47 12.90 19.59
C ASP A 62 0.47 13.56 18.61
N LEU A 63 0.57 13.21 17.32
CA LEU A 63 -0.34 13.73 16.30
C LEU A 63 -1.76 13.14 16.44
N ILE A 64 -1.91 11.89 16.86
CA ILE A 64 -3.22 11.30 17.16
C ILE A 64 -3.86 11.98 18.36
N ASP A 65 -3.07 12.25 19.41
CA ASP A 65 -3.57 12.95 20.60
C ASP A 65 -4.06 14.36 20.21
N ARG A 66 -3.30 15.10 19.40
CA ARG A 66 -3.73 16.40 18.86
C ARG A 66 -4.95 16.30 17.94
N GLN A 67 -5.10 15.21 17.19
CA GLN A 67 -6.29 14.95 16.38
C GLN A 67 -7.53 14.78 17.25
N ILE A 68 -7.39 14.04 18.36
CA ILE A 68 -8.46 13.80 19.33
C ILE A 68 -8.84 15.11 20.03
N GLU A 69 -7.85 15.93 20.39
CA GLU A 69 -8.05 17.27 20.95
C GLU A 69 -8.63 18.28 19.95
N GLY A 70 -8.65 17.94 18.66
CA GLY A 70 -9.12 18.82 17.59
C GLY A 70 -8.17 20.00 17.28
N THR A 71 -6.93 19.93 17.72
CA THR A 71 -5.91 20.99 17.56
C THR A 71 -4.98 20.74 16.37
N LEU A 72 -5.19 19.65 15.64
CA LEU A 72 -4.37 19.23 14.51
C LEU A 72 -4.50 20.16 13.30
N THR A 73 -3.36 20.64 12.80
CA THR A 73 -3.32 21.44 11.56
C THR A 73 -3.40 20.58 10.30
N ALA A 74 -3.72 21.18 9.15
CA ALA A 74 -3.77 20.47 7.87
C ALA A 74 -2.41 19.85 7.48
N VAL A 75 -1.30 20.51 7.81
CA VAL A 75 0.06 20.02 7.55
C VAL A 75 0.35 18.80 8.42
N GLU A 76 0.00 18.87 9.70
CA GLU A 76 0.15 17.76 10.65
C GLU A 76 -0.75 16.57 10.31
N LEU A 77 -1.94 16.82 9.76
CA LEU A 77 -2.83 15.77 9.26
C LEU A 77 -2.20 15.03 8.07
N GLN A 78 -1.53 15.76 7.18
CA GLN A 78 -0.80 15.19 6.06
C GLN A 78 0.48 14.45 6.52
N GLU A 79 1.09 14.86 7.64
CA GLU A 79 2.21 14.15 8.28
C GLU A 79 1.72 12.84 8.93
N LEU A 80 0.57 12.89 9.61
CA LEU A 80 -0.03 11.74 10.26
C LEU A 80 -0.40 10.65 9.25
N ASP A 81 -1.00 11.03 8.11
CA ASP A 81 -1.37 10.08 7.05
C ASP A 81 -0.14 9.34 6.50
N GLU A 82 0.98 10.04 6.33
CA GLU A 82 2.22 9.43 5.88
C GLU A 82 2.84 8.49 6.91
N LEU A 83 2.86 8.89 8.18
CA LEU A 83 3.34 8.04 9.26
C LEU A 83 2.48 6.77 9.37
N GLN A 84 1.17 6.88 9.19
CA GLN A 84 0.27 5.72 9.16
C GLN A 84 0.54 4.81 7.96
N ALA A 85 0.76 5.38 6.77
CA ALA A 85 1.10 4.61 5.57
C ALA A 85 2.46 3.89 5.69
N GLN A 86 3.45 4.53 6.33
CA GLN A 86 4.75 3.91 6.62
C GLN A 86 4.63 2.77 7.63
N LEU A 87 3.86 2.96 8.71
CA LEU A 87 3.60 1.90 9.68
C LEU A 87 2.93 0.69 9.03
N ARG A 88 1.92 0.90 8.17
CA ARG A 88 1.25 -0.19 7.47
C ARG A 88 2.23 -1.01 6.61
N ARG A 89 3.07 -0.35 5.81
CA ARG A 89 4.11 -1.02 5.00
C ARG A 89 5.10 -1.81 5.86
N HIS A 90 5.52 -1.24 6.99
CA HIS A 90 6.42 -1.92 7.92
C HIS A 90 5.76 -3.16 8.55
N LEU A 91 4.49 -3.07 8.93
CA LEU A 91 3.73 -4.21 9.46
C LEU A 91 3.50 -5.27 8.38
N ASP A 92 3.15 -4.89 7.15
CA ASP A 92 2.95 -5.86 6.05
C ASP A 92 4.24 -6.67 5.76
N GLN A 93 5.41 -6.07 5.98
CA GLN A 93 6.71 -6.73 5.80
C GLN A 93 7.13 -7.58 7.00
N ASN A 94 6.84 -7.13 8.22
CA ASN A 94 7.39 -7.71 9.44
C ASN A 94 6.38 -8.48 10.30
N ALA A 95 5.08 -8.37 10.02
CA ALA A 95 4.06 -9.10 10.76
C ALA A 95 4.10 -10.58 10.36
N PRO A 96 4.27 -11.51 11.31
CA PRO A 96 4.02 -12.91 11.06
C PRO A 96 2.55 -13.09 10.68
N PHE A 97 2.29 -13.71 9.54
CA PHE A 97 0.93 -14.08 9.17
C PHE A 97 0.42 -15.17 10.12
N ASP A 98 -0.41 -14.80 11.10
CA ASP A 98 -1.00 -15.72 12.06
C ASP A 98 -2.14 -16.55 11.42
N LEU A 99 -1.74 -17.56 10.66
CA LEU A 99 -2.64 -18.57 10.08
C LEU A 99 -3.53 -19.23 11.13
N ALA A 100 -3.01 -19.47 12.34
CA ALA A 100 -3.76 -20.14 13.39
C ALA A 100 -4.87 -19.23 13.94
N GLY A 101 -4.58 -17.94 14.13
CA GLY A 101 -5.56 -16.90 14.47
C GLY A 101 -6.64 -16.79 13.41
N ALA A 102 -6.27 -16.73 12.13
CA ALA A 102 -7.21 -16.66 11.02
C ALA A 102 -8.15 -17.89 10.96
N GLN A 103 -7.62 -19.10 11.16
CA GLN A 103 -8.41 -20.34 11.21
C GLN A 103 -9.41 -20.33 12.38
N ARG A 104 -8.98 -19.87 13.56
CA ARG A 104 -9.87 -19.77 14.74
C ARG A 104 -11.03 -18.82 14.48
N ILE A 105 -10.77 -17.66 13.87
CA ILE A 105 -11.81 -16.69 13.51
C ILE A 105 -12.78 -17.31 12.49
N HIS A 106 -12.26 -18.01 11.48
CA HIS A 106 -13.11 -18.69 10.50
C HIS A 106 -14.05 -19.71 11.15
N GLN A 107 -13.54 -20.54 12.07
CA GLN A 107 -14.38 -21.49 12.81
C GLN A 107 -15.44 -20.81 13.67
N GLN A 108 -15.10 -19.72 14.37
CA GLN A 108 -16.07 -18.96 15.17
C GLN A 108 -17.18 -18.36 14.31
N LEU A 109 -16.85 -17.85 13.12
CA LEU A 109 -17.85 -17.32 12.20
C LEU A 109 -18.79 -18.41 11.66
N LEU A 110 -18.26 -19.60 11.35
CA LEU A 110 -19.07 -20.74 10.96
C LEU A 110 -20.00 -21.20 12.09
N GLN A 111 -19.52 -21.19 13.33
CA GLN A 111 -20.34 -21.56 14.49
C GLN A 111 -21.46 -20.55 14.69
N LYS A 112 -21.15 -19.25 14.71
CA LYS A 112 -22.16 -18.18 14.83
C LYS A 112 -23.21 -18.25 13.71
N LYS A 113 -22.81 -18.59 12.49
CA LYS A 113 -23.74 -18.78 11.38
C LYS A 113 -24.70 -19.95 11.62
N ARG A 114 -24.20 -21.08 12.13
CA ARG A 114 -25.05 -22.23 12.50
C ARG A 114 -26.00 -21.88 13.64
N ASP A 115 -25.49 -21.23 14.68
CA ASP A 115 -26.30 -20.85 15.85
C ASP A 115 -27.43 -19.89 15.44
N ALA A 116 -27.15 -18.94 14.54
CA ALA A 116 -28.16 -18.03 13.99
C ALA A 116 -29.23 -18.75 13.14
N GLN A 117 -28.87 -19.79 12.39
CA GLN A 117 -29.82 -20.59 11.60
C GLN A 117 -30.74 -21.43 12.49
N LEU A 118 -30.17 -22.08 13.51
CA LEU A 118 -30.95 -22.85 14.48
C LEU A 118 -31.93 -21.96 15.27
N LEU A 119 -31.53 -20.73 15.58
CA LEU A 119 -32.40 -19.75 16.26
C LEU A 119 -33.54 -19.25 15.35
N SER A 120 -33.32 -19.15 14.03
CA SER A 120 -34.41 -18.81 13.10
C SER A 120 -35.38 -19.97 12.87
N GLU A 121 -34.88 -21.21 12.83
CA GLU A 121 -35.72 -22.41 12.66
C GLU A 121 -36.55 -22.72 13.93
N ALA A 122 -36.02 -22.42 15.11
CA ALA A 122 -36.75 -22.57 16.38
C ALA A 122 -37.86 -21.51 16.58
N SER A 123 -37.79 -20.38 15.87
CA SER A 123 -38.79 -19.31 15.95
C SER A 123 -39.97 -19.50 14.98
N ASP A 124 -39.93 -20.50 14.08
CA ASP A 124 -40.90 -20.71 13.00
C ASP A 124 -41.69 -22.05 13.13
N GLY A 125 -41.66 -22.67 14.31
CA GLY A 125 -42.47 -23.86 14.63
C GLY A 125 -43.94 -23.51 14.95
N PRO A 126 -44.92 -24.32 14.51
CA PRO A 126 -46.27 -23.85 14.19
C PRO A 126 -47.15 -23.59 15.43
N VAL A 127 -48.02 -22.58 15.30
CA VAL A 127 -49.16 -22.27 16.19
C VAL A 127 -50.25 -23.31 16.03
#